data_AF-A0A8J5CYG5-F1
#
_entry.id   AF-A0A8J5CYG5-F1
#
_cell.length_a   1.000
_cell.length_b   1.000
_cell.length_c   1.000
_cell.angle_alpha   90.00
_cell.angle_beta   90.00
_cell.angle_gamma   90.00
#
_symmetry.space_group_name_H-M   'P 1'
#
loop_
_entity.id
_entity.type
_entity.pdbx_description
1 polymer ?
#
loop_
_entity_poly.entity_id
_entity_poly.type
_entity_poly.pdbx_seq_one_letter_code
_entity_poly.pdbx_strand_id
1 'polypeptide(L)'
;MAPPGNHHMSGLVGTVSTTECIYIAEGVQQLYLSLKACKALRLVHHTFPRPLSPTSVCAVEPSDTPQDPRHPESPPHELVEENVDRLEKWFLEHFGCTVFAMGRTPLPEMSGPPHHVHLRPDIRPHAVHVPASVPLHFFDEVR
;
A
#
# COMPACT_ATOMS: atom_id res chain seq x y z
N MET A 1 3.57 43.49 -4.55
CA MET A 1 3.13 42.17 -5.06
C MET A 1 3.32 42.18 -6.57
N ALA A 2 3.89 41.12 -7.14
CA ALA A 2 4.00 41.00 -8.60
C ALA A 2 2.59 40.85 -9.21
N PRO A 3 2.37 41.37 -10.44
CA PRO A 3 1.06 41.28 -11.09
C PRO A 3 0.72 39.82 -11.41
N PRO A 4 -0.57 39.46 -11.41
CA PRO A 4 -1.00 38.13 -11.81
C PRO A 4 -0.54 37.84 -13.25
N GLY A 5 -0.10 36.62 -13.49
CA GLY A 5 0.44 36.23 -14.79
C GLY A 5 1.58 35.22 -14.71
N ASN A 6 2.16 34.93 -15.88
CA ASN A 6 3.28 34.01 -16.02
C ASN A 6 4.60 34.76 -15.82
N HIS A 7 5.44 34.22 -14.93
CA HIS A 7 6.75 34.78 -14.64
C HIS A 7 7.80 33.68 -14.70
N HIS A 8 8.97 33.98 -15.28
CA HIS A 8 10.10 33.06 -15.21
C HIS A 8 10.77 33.17 -13.84
N MET A 9 10.91 32.03 -13.17
CA MET A 9 11.57 31.94 -11.87
C MET A 9 12.66 30.88 -11.94
N SER A 10 13.84 31.22 -11.45
CA SER A 10 14.92 30.27 -11.20
C SER A 10 14.95 29.90 -9.73
N GLY A 11 14.92 28.60 -9.43
CA GLY A 11 15.04 28.04 -8.09
C GLY A 11 16.33 27.25 -7.94
N LEU A 12 16.95 27.30 -6.76
CA LEU A 12 18.15 26.54 -6.41
C LEU A 12 17.92 25.80 -5.09
N VAL A 13 18.21 24.49 -5.08
CA VAL A 13 18.14 23.62 -3.90
C VAL A 13 19.46 22.85 -3.82
N GLY A 14 20.26 23.13 -2.77
CA GLY A 14 21.60 22.57 -2.65
C GLY A 14 22.49 22.98 -3.84
N THR A 15 22.91 22.00 -4.65
CA THR A 15 23.73 22.20 -5.85
C THR A 15 22.95 22.13 -7.16
N VAL A 16 21.63 21.95 -7.11
CA VAL A 16 20.80 21.75 -8.31
C VAL A 16 19.87 22.94 -8.48
N SER A 17 19.76 23.43 -9.72
CA SER A 17 18.90 24.55 -10.08
C SER A 17 17.96 24.20 -11.23
N THR A 18 16.83 24.91 -11.31
CA THR A 18 15.89 24.81 -12.43
C THR A 18 15.26 26.17 -12.71
N THR A 19 14.86 26.40 -13.96
CA THR A 19 14.13 27.60 -14.38
C THR A 19 12.80 27.19 -14.98
N GLU A 20 11.71 27.62 -14.35
CA GLU A 20 10.35 27.31 -14.79
C GLU A 20 9.48 28.57 -14.84
N CYS A 21 8.40 28.52 -15.64
CA CYS A 21 7.34 29.51 -15.58
C CYS A 21 6.47 29.21 -14.37
N ILE A 22 6.38 30.16 -13.44
CA ILE A 22 5.41 30.14 -12.34
C ILE A 22 4.23 31.03 -12.70
N TYR A 23 3.05 30.64 -12.24
CA TYR A 23 1.85 31.44 -12.39
C TYR A 23 1.50 32.08 -11.04
N ILE A 24 1.43 33.41 -11.02
CA ILE A 24 0.96 34.16 -9.86
C ILE A 24 -0.54 34.38 -10.04
N ALA A 25 -1.33 33.75 -9.16
CA ALA A 25 -2.78 33.86 -9.12
C ALA A 25 -3.22 34.66 -7.89
N GLU A 26 -4.31 35.41 -8.02
CA GLU A 26 -4.92 36.12 -6.89
C GLU A 26 -5.51 35.12 -5.88
N GLY A 27 -5.29 35.36 -4.58
CA GLY A 27 -5.78 34.49 -3.51
C GLY A 27 -4.90 33.28 -3.16
N VAL A 28 -3.82 33.02 -3.91
CA VAL A 28 -2.88 31.94 -3.61
C VAL A 28 -1.80 32.41 -2.63
N GLN A 29 -1.75 31.82 -1.44
CA GLN A 29 -0.81 32.21 -0.37
C GLN A 29 0.53 31.46 -0.40
N GLN A 30 0.63 30.38 -1.20
CA GLN A 30 1.77 29.47 -1.21
C GLN A 30 2.22 29.17 -2.63
N LEU A 31 3.52 28.91 -2.79
CA LEU A 31 4.10 28.53 -4.08
C LEU A 31 3.85 27.04 -4.34
N TYR A 32 3.27 26.73 -5.49
CA TYR A 32 3.18 25.37 -6.00
C TYR A 32 4.24 25.14 -7.07
N LEU A 33 4.99 24.04 -6.94
CA LEU A 33 5.98 23.62 -7.93
C LEU A 33 5.38 22.51 -8.80
N SER A 34 5.69 22.57 -10.10
CA SER A 34 5.33 21.49 -11.01
C SER A 34 6.07 20.20 -10.62
N LEU A 35 5.50 19.04 -10.95
CA LEU A 35 6.19 17.76 -10.75
C LEU A 35 7.54 17.73 -11.49
N LYS A 36 7.63 18.41 -12.64
CA LYS A 36 8.87 18.55 -13.42
C LYS A 36 9.92 19.33 -12.63
N ALA A 37 9.57 20.44 -12.00
CA ALA A 37 10.44 21.20 -11.10
C ALA A 37 10.90 20.35 -9.92
N CYS A 38 9.96 19.65 -9.27
CA CYS A 38 10.28 18.81 -8.12
C CYS A 38 11.26 17.68 -8.48
N LYS A 39 11.14 17.08 -9.67
CA LYS A 39 12.11 16.10 -10.17
C LYS A 39 13.45 16.74 -10.51
N ALA A 40 13.45 17.89 -11.19
CA ALA A 40 14.67 18.61 -11.56
C ALA A 40 15.47 19.05 -10.33
N LEU A 41 14.79 19.54 -9.29
CA LEU A 41 15.37 19.93 -8.01
C LEU A 41 15.66 18.75 -7.07
N ARG A 42 15.40 17.50 -7.50
CA ARG A 42 15.55 16.28 -6.71
C ARG A 42 14.77 16.26 -5.38
N LEU A 43 13.67 17.00 -5.31
CA LEU A 43 12.71 16.94 -4.19
C LEU A 43 11.92 15.64 -4.19
N VAL A 44 11.69 15.08 -5.38
CA VAL A 44 11.12 13.74 -5.57
C VAL A 44 12.00 12.92 -6.50
N HIS A 45 11.93 11.60 -6.39
CA HIS A 45 12.68 10.71 -7.27
C HIS A 45 12.22 10.84 -8.73
N HIS A 46 13.14 10.67 -9.68
CA HIS A 46 12.83 10.80 -11.11
C HIS A 46 11.75 9.81 -11.59
N THR A 47 11.63 8.64 -10.98
CA THR A 47 10.59 7.63 -11.28
C THR A 47 9.25 7.90 -10.60
N PHE A 48 9.14 8.88 -9.68
CA PHE A 48 7.89 9.21 -9.01
C PHE A 48 6.75 9.43 -10.03
N PRO A 49 5.53 8.92 -9.78
CA PRO A 49 5.06 8.25 -8.54
C PRO A 49 5.32 6.74 -8.50
N ARG A 50 6.05 6.17 -9.46
CA ARG A 50 6.31 4.73 -9.48
C ARG A 50 7.15 4.32 -8.27
N PRO A 51 6.82 3.20 -7.61
CA PRO A 51 7.65 2.63 -6.57
C PRO A 51 9.09 2.51 -7.05
N LEU A 52 10.05 2.77 -6.17
CA LEU A 52 11.43 2.39 -6.42
C LEU A 52 11.45 0.87 -6.63
N SER A 53 12.17 0.39 -7.64
CA SER A 53 12.41 -1.04 -7.80
C SER A 53 12.89 -1.58 -6.46
N PRO A 54 12.26 -2.61 -5.89
CA PRO A 54 12.67 -3.11 -4.58
C PRO A 54 14.13 -3.53 -4.69
N THR A 55 15.02 -2.82 -4.00
CA THR A 55 16.32 -3.38 -3.65
C THR A 55 15.98 -4.58 -2.80
N SER A 56 16.27 -5.80 -3.27
CA SER A 56 15.86 -7.07 -2.64
C SER A 56 15.79 -6.96 -1.12
N VAL A 57 14.57 -6.79 -0.61
CA VAL A 57 14.31 -6.78 0.83
C VAL A 57 13.99 -8.23 1.12
N CYS A 58 14.99 -8.99 1.60
CA CYS A 58 14.88 -10.40 1.97
C CYS A 58 13.78 -11.14 1.18
N ALA A 59 13.93 -11.22 -0.14
CA ALA A 59 13.00 -11.99 -0.94
C ALA A 59 13.07 -13.43 -0.42
N VAL A 60 11.97 -13.92 0.11
CA VAL A 60 11.81 -15.32 0.54
C VAL A 60 12.09 -16.17 -0.71
N GLU A 61 13.07 -17.07 -0.61
CA GLU A 61 13.27 -18.12 -1.61
C GLU A 61 11.91 -18.78 -1.91
N PRO A 62 11.58 -19.08 -3.19
CA PRO A 62 10.26 -19.58 -3.55
C PRO A 62 9.96 -20.87 -2.77
N SER A 63 9.16 -20.73 -1.72
CA SER A 63 8.60 -21.84 -0.96
C SER A 63 7.57 -22.54 -1.83
N ASP A 64 7.31 -23.83 -1.57
CA ASP A 64 6.23 -24.64 -2.16
C ASP A 64 4.80 -24.10 -1.87
N THR A 65 4.68 -22.85 -1.45
CA THR A 65 3.42 -22.11 -1.40
C THR A 65 2.77 -22.11 -2.78
N PRO A 66 1.44 -22.34 -2.87
CA PRO A 66 0.71 -22.21 -4.13
C PRO A 66 1.07 -20.87 -4.76
N GLN A 67 1.70 -20.90 -5.94
CA GLN A 67 2.09 -19.68 -6.64
C GLN A 67 0.83 -18.84 -6.83
N ASP A 68 0.83 -17.62 -6.29
CA ASP A 68 -0.30 -16.72 -6.46
C ASP A 68 -0.65 -16.65 -7.97
N PRO A 69 -1.94 -16.76 -8.32
CA PRO A 69 -2.40 -16.57 -9.69
C PRO A 69 -1.84 -15.23 -10.16
N ARG A 70 -1.04 -15.25 -11.23
CA ARG A 70 -0.46 -14.01 -11.76
C ARG A 70 -1.60 -13.03 -12.00
N HIS A 71 -1.45 -11.81 -11.47
CA HIS A 71 -2.41 -10.75 -11.71
C HIS A 71 -2.50 -10.53 -13.23
N PRO A 72 -3.70 -10.60 -13.84
CA PRO A 72 -3.83 -10.40 -15.26
C PRO A 72 -3.57 -8.93 -15.63
N GLU A 73 -2.83 -8.68 -16.70
CA GLU A 73 -2.57 -7.31 -17.20
C GLU A 73 -3.86 -6.62 -17.71
N SER A 74 -4.87 -7.41 -18.06
CA SER A 74 -6.18 -6.93 -18.51
C SER A 74 -7.29 -7.92 -18.10
N PRO A 75 -8.54 -7.45 -17.87
CA PRO A 75 -9.67 -8.33 -17.61
C PRO A 75 -9.89 -9.36 -18.73
N PRO A 76 -10.34 -10.59 -18.41
CA PRO A 76 -10.57 -11.65 -19.39
C PRO A 76 -11.78 -11.37 -20.31
N HIS A 77 -12.68 -10.48 -19.90
CA HIS A 77 -13.87 -10.05 -20.62
C HIS A 77 -14.00 -8.53 -20.51
N GLU A 78 -14.66 -7.92 -21.50
CA GLU A 78 -14.95 -6.48 -21.47
C GLU A 78 -15.80 -6.12 -20.24
N LEU A 79 -15.53 -4.96 -19.65
CA LEU A 79 -16.19 -4.46 -18.44
C LEU A 79 -17.56 -3.85 -18.79
N VAL A 80 -18.47 -4.71 -19.25
CA VAL A 80 -19.86 -4.39 -19.60
C VAL A 80 -20.81 -5.26 -18.77
N GLU A 81 -22.05 -4.81 -18.57
CA GLU A 81 -23.01 -5.47 -17.66
C GLU A 81 -23.31 -6.92 -18.08
N GLU A 82 -23.31 -7.20 -19.39
CA GLU A 82 -23.57 -8.54 -19.93
C GLU A 82 -22.50 -9.57 -19.55
N ASN A 83 -21.31 -9.11 -19.14
CA ASN A 83 -20.20 -9.98 -18.76
C ASN A 83 -20.04 -10.16 -17.25
N VAL A 84 -20.88 -9.56 -16.41
CA VAL A 84 -20.73 -9.59 -14.94
C VAL A 84 -20.65 -11.02 -14.42
N ASP A 85 -21.60 -11.89 -14.79
CA ASP A 85 -21.63 -13.28 -14.32
C ASP A 85 -20.38 -14.06 -14.75
N ARG A 86 -19.86 -13.78 -15.95
CA ARG A 86 -18.66 -14.44 -16.49
C ARG A 86 -17.41 -13.96 -15.78
N LEU A 87 -17.32 -12.66 -15.48
CA LEU A 87 -16.24 -12.06 -14.71
C LEU A 87 -16.23 -12.60 -13.28
N GLU A 88 -17.38 -12.64 -12.60
CA GLU A 88 -17.50 -13.20 -11.25
C GLU A 88 -17.02 -14.65 -11.21
N LYS A 89 -17.53 -15.49 -12.11
CA LYS A 89 -17.11 -16.88 -12.22
C LYS A 89 -15.60 -17.01 -12.43
N TRP A 90 -15.05 -16.20 -13.34
CA TRP A 90 -13.61 -16.20 -13.58
C TRP A 90 -12.80 -15.77 -12.35
N PHE A 91 -13.24 -14.75 -11.61
CA PHE A 91 -12.55 -14.32 -10.39
C PHE A 91 -12.55 -15.41 -9.32
N LEU A 92 -13.69 -16.06 -9.10
CA LEU A 92 -13.82 -17.14 -8.13
C LEU A 92 -12.94 -18.35 -8.51
N GLU A 93 -12.86 -18.69 -9.80
CA GLU A 93 -12.00 -19.77 -10.28
C GLU A 93 -10.52 -19.40 -10.23
N HIS A 94 -10.13 -18.24 -10.77
CA HIS A 94 -8.74 -17.81 -10.88
C HIS A 94 -8.10 -17.59 -9.50
N PHE A 95 -8.86 -17.04 -8.54
CA PHE A 95 -8.39 -16.78 -7.18
C PHE A 95 -8.91 -17.79 -6.14
N GLY A 96 -9.48 -18.91 -6.60
CA GLY A 96 -10.08 -19.94 -5.76
C GLY A 96 -9.12 -20.62 -4.79
N CYS A 97 -7.83 -20.69 -5.13
CA CYS A 97 -6.79 -21.28 -4.28
C CYS A 97 -6.05 -20.24 -3.42
N THR A 98 -6.41 -18.95 -3.50
CA THR A 98 -5.76 -17.88 -2.74
C THR A 98 -6.78 -17.12 -1.90
N VAL A 99 -7.26 -15.96 -2.35
CA VAL A 99 -8.17 -15.11 -1.57
C VAL A 99 -9.54 -15.75 -1.36
N PHE A 100 -9.98 -16.64 -2.25
CA PHE A 100 -11.24 -17.37 -2.14
C PHE A 100 -11.06 -18.83 -1.69
N ALA A 101 -9.88 -19.18 -1.15
CA ALA A 101 -9.65 -20.52 -0.63
C ALA A 101 -10.55 -20.82 0.58
N MET A 102 -11.44 -21.79 0.41
CA MET A 102 -12.32 -22.28 1.50
C MET A 102 -11.61 -23.28 2.42
N GLY A 103 -10.50 -23.86 1.96
CA GLY A 103 -9.63 -24.69 2.78
C GLY A 103 -8.84 -23.83 3.74
N ARG A 104 -9.04 -23.99 5.05
CA ARG A 104 -8.22 -23.33 6.08
C ARG A 104 -6.85 -23.99 6.12
N THR A 105 -5.95 -23.62 5.22
CA THR A 105 -4.54 -23.96 5.36
C THR A 105 -3.97 -23.16 6.54
N PRO A 106 -3.12 -23.76 7.38
CA PRO A 106 -2.35 -22.99 8.35
C PRO A 106 -1.61 -21.87 7.62
N LEU A 107 -1.59 -20.67 8.21
CA LEU A 107 -0.79 -19.57 7.69
C LEU A 107 0.67 -20.04 7.60
N PRO A 108 1.38 -19.73 6.49
CA PRO A 108 2.78 -20.10 6.36
C PRO A 108 3.57 -19.52 7.53
N GLU A 109 4.56 -20.29 8.01
CA GLU A 109 5.47 -19.79 9.03
C GLU A 109 6.21 -18.57 8.50
N MET A 110 6.22 -17.50 9.29
CA MET A 110 6.96 -16.31 8.95
C MET A 110 8.46 -16.59 9.04
N SER A 111 9.19 -16.30 7.97
CA SER A 111 10.64 -16.30 8.01
C SER A 111 11.17 -15.14 8.84
N GLY A 112 12.28 -15.37 9.55
CA GLY A 112 12.95 -14.37 10.37
C GLY A 112 12.89 -14.64 11.88
N PRO A 113 13.43 -13.73 12.70
CA PRO A 113 13.39 -13.87 14.15
C PRO A 113 11.96 -13.88 14.67
N PRO A 114 11.67 -14.63 15.74
CA PRO A 114 10.36 -14.59 16.39
C PRO A 114 9.94 -13.16 16.73
N HIS A 115 8.65 -12.87 16.56
CA HIS A 115 8.10 -11.58 16.95
C HIS A 115 8.38 -11.29 18.42
N HIS A 116 8.93 -10.11 18.68
CA HIS A 116 9.20 -9.63 20.03
C HIS A 116 8.17 -8.57 20.42
N VAL A 117 7.34 -8.89 21.42
CA VAL A 117 6.37 -7.94 21.97
C VAL A 117 7.10 -7.01 22.93
N HIS A 118 7.28 -5.75 22.55
CA HIS A 118 7.90 -4.75 23.40
C HIS A 118 6.95 -4.31 24.52
N LEU A 119 7.29 -4.67 25.76
CA LEU A 119 6.61 -4.20 26.96
C LEU A 119 7.29 -2.93 27.47
N ARG A 120 6.51 -2.00 28.04
CA ARG A 120 7.09 -0.89 28.80
C ARG A 120 7.83 -1.44 30.03
N PRO A 121 8.98 -0.87 30.44
CA PRO A 121 9.81 -1.41 31.53
C PRO A 121 9.10 -1.54 32.88
N ASP A 122 8.06 -0.74 33.10
CA ASP A 122 7.28 -0.65 34.34
C ASP A 122 5.99 -1.49 34.32
N ILE A 123 5.72 -2.25 33.25
CA ILE A 123 4.53 -3.11 33.16
C ILE A 123 4.69 -4.35 34.05
N ARG A 124 3.65 -4.60 34.85
CA ARG A 124 3.49 -5.83 35.63
C ARG A 124 2.48 -6.74 34.92
N PRO A 125 2.80 -8.02 34.69
CA PRO A 125 1.83 -8.99 34.22
C PRO A 125 0.61 -9.03 35.15
N HIS A 126 -0.58 -9.04 34.57
CA HIS A 126 -1.81 -9.16 35.32
C HIS A 126 -2.41 -10.56 35.10
N ALA A 127 -2.58 -11.30 36.18
CA ALA A 127 -3.24 -12.60 36.15
C ALA A 127 -4.76 -12.40 36.25
N VAL A 128 -5.47 -12.75 35.18
CA VAL A 128 -6.93 -12.74 35.15
C VAL A 128 -7.43 -14.14 35.48
N HIS A 129 -8.04 -14.30 36.66
CA HIS A 129 -8.54 -15.60 37.15
C HIS A 129 -10.02 -15.84 36.86
N VAL A 130 -10.73 -14.79 36.45
CA VAL A 130 -12.16 -14.85 36.12
C VAL A 130 -12.29 -14.61 34.62
N PRO A 131 -12.74 -15.59 33.83
CA PRO A 131 -12.98 -15.37 32.42
C PRO A 131 -14.10 -14.33 32.23
N ALA A 132 -14.10 -13.65 31.09
CA ALA A 132 -15.20 -12.76 30.74
C ALA A 132 -16.53 -13.54 30.73
N SER A 133 -17.61 -12.89 31.19
CA SER A 133 -18.93 -13.51 31.14
C SER A 133 -19.35 -13.69 29.68
N VAL A 134 -19.65 -14.93 29.31
CA VAL A 134 -20.15 -15.27 27.97
C VAL A 134 -21.66 -15.51 28.06
N PRO A 135 -22.49 -14.85 27.22
CA PRO A 135 -23.91 -15.15 27.13
C PRO A 135 -24.18 -16.63 26.85
N LEU A 136 -25.23 -17.20 27.46
CA LEU A 136 -25.53 -18.64 27.37
C LEU A 136 -25.60 -19.17 25.92
N HIS A 137 -26.09 -18.36 24.98
CA HIS A 137 -26.23 -18.77 23.57
C HIS A 137 -24.89 -18.93 22.83
N PHE A 138 -23.79 -18.38 23.34
CA PHE A 138 -22.45 -18.56 22.79
C PHE A 138 -21.62 -19.60 23.55
N PHE A 139 -22.17 -20.20 24.62
CA PHE A 139 -21.39 -21.04 25.53
C PHE A 139 -20.78 -22.26 24.83
N ASP A 140 -21.51 -22.87 23.89
CA ASP A 140 -21.02 -24.03 23.14
C ASP A 140 -19.96 -23.67 22.08
N GLU A 141 -19.90 -22.40 21.63
CA GLU A 141 -18.95 -21.92 20.61
C GLU A 141 -17.58 -21.54 21.19
N VAL A 142 -17.52 -21.20 22.48
CA VAL A 142 -16.30 -20.67 23.13
C VAL A 142 -15.68 -21.63 24.15
N ARG A 143 -16.26 -22.81 24.32
CA ARG A 143 -15.81 -23.81 25.29
C ARG A 143 -14.52 -24.52 24.87
#